data_AF-A0A3C1YPY4-F1
#
_entry.id   AF-A0A3C1YPY4-F1
#
_cell.length_a   1.000
_cell.length_b   1.000
_cell.length_c   1.000
_cell.angle_alpha   90.00
_cell.angle_beta   90.00
_cell.angle_gamma   90.00
#
_symmetry.space_group_name_H-M   'P 1'
#
loop_
_entity.id
_entity.type
_entity.pdbx_description
1 polymer ?
#
loop_
_entity_poly.entity_id
_entity_poly.type
_entity_poly.pdbx_seq_one_letter_code
_entity_poly.pdbx_strand_id
1 'polypeptide(L)'
;MKKSLIVFLCVVLTTLVFGERADIIVAKDGTGNFNSIQSALNSIPKNNTKHIIILIKNGVYNEKLFVTQSFISIVGEHQDSTRIVYAELRKNWLKNNPNDWGSATVNIDSNVTDLTIANITIHNNYGSLYGDHDHQFAILGKGTRIILLYCNVIGDGGDTISLWNSEYGMYYHSN
;
A
#
# COMPACT_ATOMS: atom_id res chain seq x y z
N MET A 1 48.32 37.90 -35.64
CA MET A 1 47.83 36.57 -35.19
C MET A 1 46.56 36.78 -34.38
N LYS A 2 45.38 36.52 -34.96
CA LYS A 2 44.07 36.74 -34.34
C LYS A 2 43.78 35.57 -33.37
N LYS A 3 43.62 35.86 -32.07
CA LYS A 3 43.19 34.87 -31.07
C LYS A 3 41.66 34.89 -31.01
N SER A 4 41.01 33.88 -31.56
CA SER A 4 39.57 33.68 -31.41
C SER A 4 39.26 33.15 -30.01
N LEU A 5 38.43 33.88 -29.27
CA LEU A 5 37.89 33.47 -27.98
C LEU A 5 36.61 32.67 -28.22
N ILE A 6 36.63 31.37 -27.94
CA ILE A 6 35.45 30.51 -28.00
C ILE A 6 34.74 30.62 -26.65
N VAL A 7 33.57 31.26 -26.63
CA VAL A 7 32.70 31.29 -25.46
C VAL A 7 31.81 30.04 -25.51
N PHE A 8 32.03 29.12 -24.56
CA PHE A 8 31.22 27.92 -24.40
C PHE A 8 29.93 28.32 -23.65
N LEU A 9 28.83 28.48 -24.38
CA LEU A 9 27.51 28.73 -23.79
C LEU A 9 26.98 27.40 -23.23
N CYS A 10 27.18 27.15 -21.94
CA CYS A 10 26.51 26.06 -21.21
C CYS A 10 25.03 26.41 -21.06
N VAL A 11 24.19 25.86 -21.94
CA VAL A 11 22.74 25.86 -21.76
C VAL A 11 22.42 24.81 -20.69
N VAL A 12 22.18 25.27 -19.47
CA VAL A 12 21.66 24.41 -18.39
C VAL A 12 20.18 24.17 -18.68
N LEU A 13 19.86 23.01 -19.25
CA LEU A 13 18.49 22.52 -19.38
C LEU A 13 17.99 22.15 -17.98
N THR A 14 17.29 23.06 -17.30
CA THR A 14 16.54 22.70 -16.09
C THR A 14 15.32 21.91 -16.51
N THR A 15 15.38 20.58 -16.39
CA THR A 15 14.19 19.75 -16.50
C THR A 15 13.26 20.10 -15.34
N LEU A 16 12.07 20.61 -15.67
CA LEU A 16 10.99 20.70 -14.70
C LEU A 16 10.60 19.26 -14.35
N VAL A 17 11.11 18.77 -13.22
CA VAL A 17 10.64 17.51 -12.63
C VAL A 17 9.24 17.79 -12.11
N PHE A 18 8.23 17.49 -12.93
CA PHE A 18 6.87 17.29 -12.45
C PHE A 18 6.89 16.01 -11.60
N GLY A 19 7.29 16.14 -10.33
CA GLY A 19 7.19 15.04 -9.39
C GLY A 19 5.72 14.68 -9.18
N GLU A 20 5.40 13.39 -9.23
CA GLU A 20 4.15 12.91 -8.65
C GLU A 20 4.06 13.45 -7.22
N ARG A 21 3.03 14.25 -6.95
CA ARG A 21 2.95 15.04 -5.72
C ARG A 21 2.44 14.15 -4.59
N ALA A 22 3.33 13.33 -4.02
CA ALA A 22 3.05 12.57 -2.81
C ALA A 22 3.09 13.50 -1.57
N ASP A 23 2.17 13.31 -0.63
CA ASP A 23 2.20 13.99 0.67
C ASP A 23 3.17 13.30 1.63
N ILE A 24 3.28 11.96 1.53
CA ILE A 24 4.15 11.12 2.35
C ILE A 24 4.90 10.15 1.45
N ILE A 25 6.20 9.99 1.65
CA ILE A 25 7.04 9.00 0.98
C ILE A 25 7.49 7.96 2.00
N VAL A 26 7.33 6.69 1.66
CA VAL A 26 7.88 5.55 2.39
C VAL A 26 8.98 4.91 1.57
N ALA A 27 10.17 4.78 2.15
CA ALA A 27 11.30 4.11 1.51
C ALA A 27 12.15 3.35 2.53
N LYS A 28 12.36 2.05 2.31
CA LYS A 28 13.11 1.19 3.26
C LYS A 28 14.57 1.61 3.44
N ASP A 29 15.15 2.27 2.45
CA ASP A 29 16.52 2.77 2.47
C ASP A 29 16.69 4.07 3.27
N GLY A 30 15.59 4.61 3.82
CA GLY A 30 15.60 5.83 4.64
C GLY A 30 15.56 7.13 3.82
N THR A 31 15.40 7.07 2.50
CA THR A 31 15.29 8.27 1.64
C THR A 31 13.90 8.93 1.67
N GLY A 32 12.91 8.27 2.26
CA GLY A 32 11.55 8.76 2.45
C GLY A 32 11.31 9.42 3.81
N ASN A 33 10.08 9.88 4.05
CA ASN A 33 9.64 10.38 5.36
C ASN A 33 9.57 9.25 6.40
N PHE A 34 9.24 8.03 5.97
CA PHE A 34 9.19 6.84 6.80
C PHE A 34 9.90 5.67 6.12
N ASN A 35 10.30 4.67 6.91
CA ASN A 35 10.86 3.40 6.42
C ASN A 35 9.88 2.22 6.55
N SER A 36 8.69 2.45 7.13
CA SER A 36 7.58 1.50 7.29
C SER A 36 6.28 2.15 6.80
N ILE A 37 5.44 1.32 6.17
CA ILE A 37 4.12 1.73 5.70
C ILE A 37 3.17 1.95 6.88
N GLN A 38 3.19 1.07 7.88
CA GLN A 38 2.34 1.24 9.06
C GLN A 38 2.68 2.51 9.84
N SER A 39 3.96 2.87 9.96
CA SER A 39 4.35 4.13 10.61
C SER A 39 3.82 5.35 9.87
N ALA A 40 3.82 5.33 8.52
CA ALA A 40 3.23 6.39 7.71
C ALA A 40 1.71 6.50 7.93
N LEU A 41 0.98 5.39 7.92
CA LEU A 41 -0.45 5.36 8.22
C LEU A 41 -0.76 5.91 9.62
N ASN A 42 0.03 5.51 10.61
CA ASN A 42 -0.11 5.96 12.00
C ASN A 42 0.15 7.46 12.20
N SER A 43 0.89 8.09 11.28
CA SER A 43 1.16 9.53 11.33
C SER A 43 -0.06 10.39 10.94
N ILE A 44 -1.06 9.79 10.29
CA ILE A 44 -2.25 10.48 9.83
C ILE A 44 -3.30 10.54 10.96
N PRO A 45 -3.86 11.73 11.27
CA PRO A 45 -4.91 11.87 12.27
C PRO A 45 -6.13 11.00 11.98
N LYS A 46 -6.73 10.41 13.02
CA LYS A 46 -7.93 9.56 12.86
C LYS A 46 -9.13 10.27 12.23
N ASN A 47 -9.27 11.58 12.49
CA ASN A 47 -10.32 12.43 11.94
C ASN A 47 -9.87 13.15 10.65
N ASN A 48 -8.94 12.57 9.89
CA ASN A 48 -8.47 13.14 8.64
C ASN A 48 -9.63 13.40 7.66
N THR A 49 -9.62 14.59 7.07
CA THR A 49 -10.57 15.01 6.03
C THR A 49 -9.88 15.44 4.73
N LYS A 50 -8.54 15.51 4.74
CA LYS A 50 -7.74 15.84 3.57
C LYS A 50 -7.36 14.54 2.87
N HIS A 51 -7.44 14.50 1.54
CA HIS A 51 -6.89 13.38 0.79
C HIS A 51 -5.35 13.35 0.93
N ILE A 52 -4.80 12.24 1.41
CA ILE A 52 -3.35 12.05 1.61
C ILE A 52 -2.84 10.97 0.66
N ILE A 53 -1.82 11.30 -0.12
CA ILE A 53 -1.13 10.34 -1.00
C ILE A 53 0.15 9.86 -0.32
N ILE A 54 0.20 8.57 -0.03
CA ILE A 54 1.37 7.86 0.48
C ILE A 54 2.02 7.11 -0.69
N LEU A 55 3.18 7.59 -1.15
CA LEU A 55 4.00 6.91 -2.16
C LEU A 55 4.94 5.91 -1.48
N ILE A 56 4.86 4.65 -1.87
CA ILE A 56 5.69 3.57 -1.38
C ILE A 56 6.76 3.26 -2.44
N LYS A 57 8.01 3.54 -2.12
CA LYS A 57 9.15 3.21 -2.98
C LYS A 57 9.32 1.71 -3.11
N ASN A 58 9.92 1.29 -4.23
CA ASN A 58 10.23 -0.11 -4.51
C ASN A 58 10.89 -0.83 -3.33
N GLY A 59 10.49 -2.07 -3.10
CA GLY A 59 10.97 -2.89 -1.99
C GLY A 59 9.93 -3.90 -1.52
N VAL A 60 10.40 -4.88 -0.74
CA VAL A 60 9.55 -5.84 -0.04
C VAL A 60 9.34 -5.38 1.39
N TYR A 61 8.12 -5.01 1.74
CA TYR A 61 7.68 -4.58 3.06
C TYR A 61 7.00 -5.76 3.75
N ASN A 62 7.72 -6.39 4.68
CA ASN A 62 7.20 -7.51 5.48
C ASN A 62 6.35 -6.98 6.63
N GLU A 63 5.19 -6.42 6.32
CA GLU A 63 4.34 -5.68 7.25
C GLU A 63 2.89 -6.19 7.21
N LYS A 64 2.27 -6.32 8.39
CA LYS A 64 0.82 -6.43 8.53
C LYS A 64 0.26 -5.02 8.71
N LEU A 65 -0.61 -4.60 7.79
CA LEU A 65 -1.18 -3.25 7.81
C LEU A 65 -2.55 -3.22 8.50
N PHE A 66 -2.75 -2.18 9.29
CA PHE A 66 -4.01 -1.78 9.91
C PHE A 66 -4.34 -0.37 9.42
N VAL A 67 -5.27 -0.28 8.48
CA VAL A 67 -5.76 0.99 7.94
C VAL A 67 -6.97 1.42 8.77
N THR A 68 -6.82 2.52 9.51
CA THR A 68 -7.89 3.06 10.39
C THR A 68 -8.31 4.48 10.02
N GLN A 69 -7.69 5.07 8.99
CA GLN A 69 -7.87 6.44 8.55
C GLN A 69 -8.50 6.46 7.15
N SER A 70 -9.38 7.43 6.91
CA SER A 70 -10.06 7.67 5.64
C SER A 70 -9.32 8.67 4.75
N PHE A 71 -9.70 8.74 3.47
CA PHE A 71 -9.15 9.65 2.46
C PHE A 71 -7.66 9.44 2.21
N ILE A 72 -7.28 8.19 1.94
CA ILE A 72 -5.89 7.79 1.74
C ILE A 72 -5.72 7.13 0.38
N SER A 73 -4.64 7.48 -0.32
CA SER A 73 -4.11 6.67 -1.41
C SER A 73 -2.77 6.07 -1.01
N ILE A 74 -2.65 4.74 -1.03
CA ILE A 74 -1.40 4.01 -0.91
C ILE A 74 -0.98 3.62 -2.33
N VAL A 75 0.08 4.23 -2.84
CA VAL A 75 0.51 4.05 -4.23
C VAL A 75 1.92 3.50 -4.25
N GLY A 76 2.13 2.35 -4.86
CA GLY A 76 3.48 1.83 -5.08
C GLY A 76 4.16 2.52 -6.26
N GLU A 77 5.48 2.55 -6.23
CA GLU A 77 6.30 3.04 -7.34
C GLU A 77 6.16 2.16 -8.59
N HIS A 78 5.93 0.85 -8.39
CA HIS A 78 5.66 -0.10 -9.46
C HIS A 78 5.01 -1.37 -8.92
N GLN A 79 4.02 -1.89 -9.65
CA GLN A 79 3.20 -3.05 -9.29
C GLN A 79 4.02 -4.29 -8.87
N ASP A 80 5.05 -4.64 -9.63
CA ASP A 80 5.81 -5.88 -9.37
C ASP A 80 6.91 -5.75 -8.31
N SER A 81 7.49 -4.55 -8.15
CA SER A 81 8.66 -4.31 -7.30
C SER A 81 8.35 -3.59 -5.99
N THR A 82 7.16 -3.02 -5.85
CA THR A 82 6.62 -2.58 -4.56
C THR A 82 5.71 -3.67 -4.02
N ARG A 83 6.10 -4.31 -2.90
CA ARG A 83 5.41 -5.50 -2.39
C ARG A 83 5.16 -5.42 -0.90
N ILE A 84 3.92 -5.62 -0.47
CA ILE A 84 3.52 -5.80 0.94
C ILE A 84 3.31 -7.30 1.14
N VAL A 85 4.04 -7.90 2.07
CA VAL A 85 4.03 -9.35 2.27
C VAL A 85 3.85 -9.67 3.75
N TYR A 86 2.90 -10.51 4.08
CA TYR A 86 2.76 -11.01 5.46
C TYR A 86 1.99 -12.32 5.49
N ALA A 87 2.55 -13.34 6.14
CA ALA A 87 1.90 -14.64 6.30
C ALA A 87 0.99 -14.66 7.53
N GLU A 88 -0.31 -14.87 7.31
CA GLU A 88 -1.28 -15.07 8.39
C GLU A 88 -2.42 -15.99 7.93
N LEU A 89 -2.78 -16.96 8.77
CA LEU A 89 -4.03 -17.71 8.57
C LEU A 89 -5.10 -17.16 9.48
N ARG A 90 -6.33 -17.10 8.99
CA ARG A 90 -7.49 -16.74 9.81
C ARG A 90 -7.58 -17.56 11.09
N LYS A 91 -7.45 -18.89 10.99
CA LYS A 91 -7.52 -19.79 12.15
C LYS A 91 -6.39 -19.54 13.17
N ASN A 92 -5.22 -19.07 12.73
CA ASN A 92 -4.12 -18.76 13.64
C ASN A 92 -4.39 -17.46 14.37
N TRP A 93 -4.83 -16.42 13.65
CA TRP A 93 -5.23 -15.16 14.24
C TRP A 93 -6.33 -15.33 15.32
N LEU A 94 -7.37 -16.11 15.01
CA LEU A 94 -8.52 -16.33 15.90
C LEU A 94 -8.21 -17.14 17.17
N LYS A 95 -7.03 -17.77 17.29
CA LYS A 95 -6.62 -18.42 18.55
C LYS A 95 -6.46 -17.43 19.69
N ASN A 96 -6.04 -16.20 19.37
CA ASN A 96 -5.67 -15.18 20.35
C ASN A 96 -6.51 -13.90 20.23
N ASN A 97 -7.42 -13.82 19.25
CA ASN A 97 -8.18 -12.61 18.95
C ASN A 97 -9.67 -12.94 18.78
N PRO A 98 -10.57 -12.06 19.25
CA PRO A 98 -12.00 -12.35 19.28
C PRO A 98 -12.69 -12.21 17.92
N ASN A 99 -12.01 -11.68 16.90
CA ASN A 99 -12.59 -11.39 15.59
C ASN A 99 -11.50 -11.36 14.51
N ASP A 100 -11.94 -11.22 13.25
CA ASP A 100 -11.06 -11.30 12.07
C ASP A 100 -10.18 -10.06 11.84
N TRP A 101 -10.38 -8.97 12.58
CA TRP A 101 -9.55 -7.75 12.45
C TRP A 101 -8.09 -8.05 12.79
N GLY A 102 -7.22 -8.13 11.78
CA GLY A 102 -5.80 -8.50 11.93
C GLY A 102 -5.45 -9.86 11.31
N SER A 103 -6.41 -10.58 10.74
CA SER A 103 -6.17 -11.87 10.08
C SER A 103 -5.66 -11.77 8.63
N ALA A 104 -5.47 -10.56 8.09
CA ALA A 104 -4.97 -10.32 6.73
C ALA A 104 -3.59 -9.68 6.69
N THR A 105 -2.97 -9.65 5.50
CA THR A 105 -1.80 -8.78 5.21
C THR A 105 -2.20 -7.30 5.29
N VAL A 106 -3.34 -6.91 4.71
CA VAL A 106 -3.93 -5.56 4.84
C VAL A 106 -5.32 -5.64 5.44
N ASN A 107 -5.51 -4.99 6.60
CA ASN A 107 -6.75 -4.97 7.36
C ASN A 107 -7.35 -3.56 7.30
N ILE A 108 -8.58 -3.42 6.76
CA ILE A 108 -9.28 -2.13 6.59
C ILE A 108 -10.44 -2.02 7.59
N ASP A 109 -10.35 -1.06 8.52
CA ASP A 109 -11.33 -0.86 9.60
C ASP A 109 -12.72 -0.56 9.04
N SER A 110 -13.77 -0.87 9.81
CA SER A 110 -15.16 -0.66 9.36
C SER A 110 -15.51 0.81 9.12
N ASN A 111 -14.83 1.75 9.79
CA ASN A 111 -15.11 3.17 9.64
C ASN A 111 -14.31 3.81 8.49
N VAL A 112 -13.40 3.07 7.85
CA VAL A 112 -12.59 3.60 6.76
C VAL A 112 -13.45 3.81 5.52
N THR A 113 -13.27 5.00 4.93
CA THR A 113 -13.82 5.34 3.63
C THR A 113 -12.77 5.96 2.73
N ASP A 114 -13.00 5.87 1.42
CA ASP A 114 -12.19 6.56 0.41
C ASP A 114 -10.71 6.13 0.49
N LEU A 115 -10.50 4.82 0.46
CA LEU A 115 -9.17 4.20 0.40
C LEU A 115 -8.89 3.76 -1.02
N THR A 116 -7.78 4.23 -1.59
CA THR A 116 -7.24 3.72 -2.85
C THR A 116 -5.92 3.01 -2.57
N ILE A 117 -5.75 1.82 -3.13
CA ILE A 117 -4.47 1.12 -3.17
C ILE A 117 -4.13 0.91 -4.64
N ALA A 118 -2.95 1.35 -5.07
CA ALA A 118 -2.58 1.31 -6.49
C ALA A 118 -1.13 0.90 -6.74
N ASN A 119 -0.88 0.30 -7.91
CA ASN A 119 0.45 0.04 -8.45
C ASN A 119 1.37 -0.72 -7.47
N ILE A 120 0.84 -1.75 -6.81
CA ILE A 120 1.54 -2.48 -5.74
C ILE A 120 1.10 -3.95 -5.71
N THR A 121 1.98 -4.83 -5.22
CA THR A 121 1.63 -6.22 -4.89
C THR A 121 1.29 -6.33 -3.40
N ILE A 122 0.19 -7.01 -3.07
CA ILE A 122 -0.16 -7.43 -1.70
C ILE A 122 -0.21 -8.95 -1.68
N HIS A 123 0.57 -9.58 -0.81
CA HIS A 123 0.73 -11.03 -0.79
C HIS A 123 0.64 -11.59 0.63
N ASN A 124 -0.36 -12.45 0.86
CA ASN A 124 -0.35 -13.38 1.98
C ASN A 124 0.34 -14.68 1.55
N ASN A 125 1.59 -14.86 2.01
CA ASN A 125 2.47 -15.92 1.56
C ASN A 125 2.53 -17.13 2.52
N TYR A 126 1.48 -17.34 3.33
CA TYR A 126 1.49 -18.39 4.35
C TYR A 126 1.64 -19.79 3.73
N GLY A 127 0.90 -20.07 2.65
CA GLY A 127 0.97 -21.36 1.96
C GLY A 127 2.35 -21.68 1.42
N SER A 128 3.04 -20.73 0.77
CA SER A 128 4.41 -20.95 0.26
C SER A 128 5.43 -21.12 1.38
N LEU A 129 5.25 -20.45 2.52
CA LEU A 129 6.18 -20.53 3.65
C LEU A 129 6.00 -21.79 4.50
N TYR A 130 4.76 -22.26 4.68
CA TYR A 130 4.42 -23.28 5.68
C TYR A 130 3.69 -24.50 5.12
N GLY A 131 3.30 -24.50 3.84
CA GLY A 131 2.58 -25.62 3.20
C GLY A 131 1.12 -25.76 3.62
N ASP A 132 0.53 -24.73 4.26
CA ASP A 132 -0.88 -24.72 4.68
C ASP A 132 -1.65 -23.67 3.86
N HIS A 133 -2.63 -24.15 3.08
CA HIS A 133 -3.40 -23.38 2.11
C HIS A 133 -4.83 -23.05 2.59
N ASP A 134 -5.07 -23.09 3.91
CA ASP A 134 -6.32 -22.65 4.54
C ASP A 134 -6.61 -21.15 4.28
N HIS A 135 -7.72 -20.64 4.84
CA HIS A 135 -8.17 -19.25 4.72
C HIS A 135 -7.07 -18.25 5.13
N GLN A 136 -6.59 -17.47 4.17
CA GLN A 136 -5.49 -16.51 4.30
C GLN A 136 -5.74 -15.25 3.47
N PHE A 137 -6.21 -14.21 4.13
CA PHE A 137 -6.60 -12.98 3.46
C PHE A 137 -5.36 -12.15 3.07
N ALA A 138 -5.26 -11.75 1.82
CA ALA A 138 -4.32 -10.68 1.43
C ALA A 138 -4.93 -9.32 1.84
N ILE A 139 -6.23 -9.13 1.59
CA ILE A 139 -6.98 -7.96 2.03
C ILE A 139 -8.26 -8.43 2.74
N LEU A 140 -8.49 -7.90 3.94
CA LEU A 140 -9.74 -8.06 4.68
C LEU A 140 -10.25 -6.67 5.10
N GLY A 141 -11.55 -6.44 5.01
CA GLY A 141 -12.10 -5.18 5.49
C GLY A 141 -13.60 -5.09 5.59
N LYS A 142 -14.07 -4.05 6.29
CA LYS A 142 -15.50 -3.68 6.37
C LYS A 142 -15.75 -2.20 6.02
N GLY A 143 -14.74 -1.50 5.52
CA GLY A 143 -14.87 -0.13 5.01
C GLY A 143 -15.71 -0.05 3.72
N THR A 144 -15.89 1.16 3.20
CA THR A 144 -16.61 1.40 1.93
C THR A 144 -15.85 2.39 1.05
N ARG A 145 -16.15 2.44 -0.26
CA ARG A 145 -15.42 3.22 -1.26
C ARG A 145 -13.94 2.83 -1.29
N ILE A 146 -13.69 1.53 -1.47
CA ILE A 146 -12.36 0.95 -1.56
C ILE A 146 -12.02 0.68 -3.02
N ILE A 147 -10.88 1.19 -3.46
CA ILE A 147 -10.44 1.10 -4.86
C ILE A 147 -9.08 0.39 -4.91
N LEU A 148 -8.98 -0.64 -5.76
CA LEU A 148 -7.72 -1.33 -6.09
C LEU A 148 -7.42 -1.11 -7.58
N LEU A 149 -6.29 -0.50 -7.91
CA LEU A 149 -5.90 -0.18 -9.30
C LEU A 149 -4.50 -0.70 -9.63
N TYR A 150 -4.36 -1.53 -10.65
CA TYR A 150 -3.07 -2.09 -11.07
C TYR A 150 -2.36 -2.77 -9.90
N CYS A 151 -3.11 -3.59 -9.17
CA CYS A 151 -2.62 -4.31 -8.00
C CYS A 151 -2.55 -5.80 -8.27
N ASN A 152 -1.43 -6.42 -7.93
CA ASN A 152 -1.36 -7.87 -7.78
C ASN A 152 -1.81 -8.22 -6.35
N VAL A 153 -2.99 -8.83 -6.19
CA VAL A 153 -3.45 -9.28 -4.87
C VAL A 153 -3.44 -10.81 -4.83
N ILE A 154 -2.61 -11.36 -3.96
CA ILE A 154 -2.22 -12.77 -3.96
C ILE A 154 -2.40 -13.34 -2.56
N GLY A 155 -3.10 -14.46 -2.45
CA GLY A 155 -3.09 -15.31 -1.26
C GLY A 155 -2.72 -16.72 -1.69
N ASP A 156 -1.85 -17.39 -0.95
CA ASP A 156 -1.46 -18.76 -1.29
C ASP A 156 -2.54 -19.80 -0.96
N GLY A 157 -3.69 -19.38 -0.42
CA GLY A 157 -4.81 -20.21 -0.02
C GLY A 157 -6.15 -19.52 -0.25
N GLY A 158 -7.16 -19.87 0.56
CA GLY A 158 -8.51 -19.34 0.41
C GLY A 158 -8.66 -17.86 0.76
N ASP A 159 -9.66 -17.21 0.15
CA ASP A 159 -10.19 -15.89 0.52
C ASP A 159 -9.28 -14.66 0.27
N THR A 160 -8.50 -14.67 -0.81
CA THR A 160 -7.52 -13.61 -1.14
C THR A 160 -7.99 -12.16 -0.91
N ILE A 161 -9.17 -11.76 -1.39
CA ILE A 161 -9.80 -10.45 -1.11
C ILE A 161 -11.16 -10.66 -0.43
N SER A 162 -11.32 -10.13 0.77
CA SER A 162 -12.52 -10.30 1.61
C SER A 162 -13.02 -8.95 2.15
N LEU A 163 -13.79 -8.23 1.33
CA LEU A 163 -14.44 -6.97 1.74
C LEU A 163 -15.90 -7.24 2.12
N TRP A 164 -16.21 -7.14 3.41
CA TRP A 164 -17.44 -7.66 4.03
C TRP A 164 -18.42 -6.60 4.52
N ASN A 165 -18.34 -5.36 4.01
CA ASN A 165 -19.45 -4.42 4.19
C ASN A 165 -20.62 -4.82 3.27
N SER A 166 -21.57 -5.57 3.81
CA SER A 166 -22.73 -6.08 3.08
C SER A 166 -23.90 -5.10 3.00
N GLU A 167 -23.87 -4.01 3.76
CA GLU A 167 -24.99 -3.06 3.83
C GLU A 167 -24.86 -1.95 2.78
N TYR A 168 -23.67 -1.37 2.65
CA TYR A 168 -23.40 -0.22 1.76
C TYR A 168 -21.95 -0.21 1.24
N GLY A 169 -21.33 -1.38 1.16
CA GLY A 169 -19.98 -1.53 0.60
C GLY A 169 -19.93 -1.12 -0.87
N MET A 170 -18.99 -0.23 -1.21
CA MET A 170 -18.70 0.17 -2.59
C MET A 170 -17.24 -0.17 -2.89
N TYR A 171 -17.01 -1.02 -3.89
CA TYR A 171 -15.67 -1.51 -4.21
C TYR A 171 -15.44 -1.47 -5.73
N TYR A 172 -14.24 -1.09 -6.15
CA TYR A 172 -13.82 -1.15 -7.55
C TYR A 172 -12.42 -1.75 -7.64
N HIS A 173 -12.28 -2.83 -8.39
CA HIS A 173 -10.99 -3.48 -8.64
C HIS A 173 -10.74 -3.52 -10.14
N SER A 174 -9.60 -2.99 -10.56
CA SER A 174 -9.11 -3.07 -11.94
C SER A 174 -7.64 -3.43 -11.91
N ASN A 175 -7.27 -4.45 -12.68
CA ASN A 175 -5.89 -4.83 -12.94
C ASN A 175 -5.60 -4.65 -14.42
#